data_AF-A0AAD5Q3T6-F1
#
_entry.id   AF-A0AAD5Q3T6-F1
#
_cell.length_a   1.000
_cell.length_b   1.000
_cell.length_c   1.000
_cell.angle_alpha   90.00
_cell.angle_beta   90.00
_cell.angle_gamma   90.00
#
_symmetry.space_group_name_H-M   'P 1'
#
loop_
_entity.id
_entity.type
_entity.pdbx_description
1 polymer ?
#
loop_
_entity_poly.entity_id
_entity_poly.type
_entity_poly.pdbx_seq_one_letter_code
_entity_poly.pdbx_strand_id
1 'polypeptide(L)'
;MQHYGFAVVSQRLVSRVRLATFSSMLQQEIGWFDLEENASGALVSRLATDSATLQAMTSDTLNQGLVNLTTLGIGFGIAFYYSWEMTLVLLATSPILIFTSYIQAQMMSGTINNRKNNDADTAAGR
;
A
#
# COMPACT_ATOMS: atom_id res chain seq x y z
N MET A 1 4.02 -19.75 6.53
CA MET A 1 3.62 -19.79 7.95
C MET A 1 3.34 -18.40 8.56
N GLN A 2 4.05 -17.33 8.17
CA GLN A 2 3.87 -15.97 8.75
C GLN A 2 2.50 -15.31 8.46
N HIS A 3 1.87 -15.62 7.32
CA HIS A 3 0.60 -14.99 6.93
C HIS A 3 -0.65 -15.60 7.59
N TYR A 4 -0.54 -16.73 8.28
CA TYR A 4 -1.71 -17.47 8.78
C TYR A 4 -2.42 -16.74 9.93
N GLY A 5 -1.66 -16.19 10.88
CA GLY A 5 -2.23 -15.43 12.00
C GLY A 5 -2.89 -14.13 11.54
N PHE A 6 -2.25 -13.42 10.60
CA PHE A 6 -2.78 -12.18 10.05
C PHE A 6 -4.03 -12.43 9.20
N ALA A 7 -4.08 -13.56 8.47
CA ALA A 7 -5.26 -13.97 7.71
C ALA A 7 -6.47 -14.25 8.61
N VAL A 8 -6.27 -14.86 9.79
CA VAL A 8 -7.37 -15.10 10.74
C VAL A 8 -7.88 -13.79 11.34
N VAL A 9 -6.98 -12.85 11.66
CA VAL A 9 -7.36 -11.54 12.20
C VAL A 9 -8.09 -10.70 11.15
N SER A 10 -7.60 -10.69 9.91
CA SER A 10 -8.27 -9.98 8.81
C SER A 10 -9.65 -10.56 8.55
N GLN A 11 -9.81 -11.88 8.51
CA GLN A 11 -11.13 -12.54 8.36
C GLN A 11 -12.14 -12.12 9.43
N ARG A 12 -11.72 -11.98 10.69
CA ARG A 12 -12.59 -11.49 11.77
C ARG A 12 -12.98 -10.03 11.58
N LEU A 13 -12.06 -9.19 11.10
CA LEU A 13 -12.35 -7.82 10.75
C LEU A 13 -13.34 -7.73 9.58
N VAL A 14 -13.22 -8.62 8.57
CA VAL A 14 -14.14 -8.68 7.39
C VAL A 14 -15.55 -8.86 7.90
N SER A 15 -15.70 -9.88 8.75
CA SER A 15 -16.99 -10.33 9.24
C SER A 15 -17.68 -9.25 10.06
N ARG A 16 -16.94 -8.53 10.90
CA ARG A 16 -17.48 -7.39 11.66
C ARG A 16 -17.93 -6.23 10.77
N VAL A 17 -17.11 -5.83 9.80
CA VAL A 17 -17.48 -4.74 8.88
C VAL A 17 -18.73 -5.15 8.11
N ARG A 18 -18.74 -6.34 7.51
CA ARG A 18 -19.91 -6.84 6.76
C ARG A 18 -21.18 -6.86 7.61
N LEU A 19 -21.13 -7.30 8.87
CA LEU A 19 -22.29 -7.29 9.77
C LEU A 19 -22.77 -5.87 10.12
N ALA A 20 -21.85 -4.94 10.40
CA ALA A 20 -22.20 -3.55 10.72
C ALA A 20 -22.87 -2.85 9.53
N THR A 21 -22.35 -3.07 8.32
CA THR A 21 -22.92 -2.48 7.12
C THR A 21 -24.27 -3.10 6.74
N PHE A 22 -24.42 -4.42 6.92
CA PHE A 22 -25.71 -5.09 6.72
C PHE A 22 -26.78 -4.60 7.71
N SER A 23 -26.39 -4.40 8.97
CA SER A 23 -27.28 -3.80 9.98
C SER A 23 -27.69 -2.38 9.64
N SER A 24 -26.80 -1.59 9.03
CA SER A 24 -27.09 -0.21 8.61
C SER A 24 -28.02 -0.18 7.40
N MET A 25 -27.83 -1.08 6.44
CA MET A 25 -28.76 -1.25 5.30
C MET A 25 -30.18 -1.62 5.75
N LEU A 26 -30.32 -2.50 6.76
CA LEU A 26 -31.64 -2.91 7.27
C LEU A 26 -32.40 -1.78 7.99
N GLN A 27 -31.72 -0.71 8.41
CA GLN A 27 -32.34 0.45 9.05
C GLN A 27 -32.75 1.55 8.05
N GLN A 28 -32.50 1.35 6.75
CA GLN A 28 -32.79 2.33 5.71
C GLN A 28 -34.27 2.29 5.27
N GLU A 29 -34.80 3.44 4.88
CA GLU A 29 -36.23 3.64 4.58
C GLU A 29 -36.68 2.90 3.30
N ILE A 30 -37.94 2.46 3.24
CA ILE A 30 -38.47 1.65 2.11
C ILE A 30 -38.35 2.36 0.76
N GLY A 31 -38.52 3.70 0.73
CA GLY A 31 -38.42 4.51 -0.50
C GLY A 31 -36.99 4.64 -1.04
N TRP A 32 -35.98 4.31 -0.22
CA TRP A 32 -34.59 4.24 -0.68
C TRP A 32 -34.34 3.00 -1.54
N PHE A 33 -35.09 1.90 -1.34
CA PHE A 33 -34.97 0.66 -2.11
C PHE A 33 -35.73 0.66 -3.44
N ASP A 34 -36.60 1.66 -3.67
CA ASP A 34 -37.38 1.81 -4.91
C ASP A 34 -36.58 2.44 -6.07
N LEU A 35 -35.39 2.99 -5.80
CA LEU A 35 -34.47 3.40 -6.87
C LEU A 35 -33.84 2.16 -7.52
N GLU A 36 -33.79 2.12 -8.86
CA GLU A 36 -33.21 1.02 -9.63
C GLU A 36 -31.71 0.82 -9.35
N GLU A 37 -31.01 1.86 -8.90
CA GLU A 37 -29.64 1.80 -8.35
C GLU A 37 -29.54 1.13 -6.97
N ASN A 38 -30.63 1.12 -6.20
CA ASN A 38 -30.69 0.68 -4.81
C ASN A 38 -31.38 -0.66 -4.59
N ALA A 39 -31.64 -1.41 -5.68
CA ALA A 39 -32.15 -2.76 -5.61
C ALA A 39 -31.30 -3.59 -4.62
N SER A 40 -31.95 -4.12 -3.58
CA SER A 40 -31.30 -4.71 -2.40
C SER A 40 -30.23 -5.76 -2.73
N GLY A 41 -30.41 -6.54 -3.80
CA GLY A 41 -29.43 -7.52 -4.26
C GLY A 41 -28.19 -6.92 -4.95
N ALA A 42 -28.35 -5.89 -5.76
CA ALA A 42 -27.24 -5.22 -6.45
C ALA A 42 -26.36 -4.45 -5.46
N LEU A 43 -26.98 -3.85 -4.44
CA LEU A 43 -26.29 -3.04 -3.45
C LEU A 43 -25.54 -3.90 -2.42
N VAL A 44 -26.10 -5.05 -2.02
CA VAL A 44 -25.37 -6.03 -1.20
C VAL A 44 -24.18 -6.62 -1.96
N SER A 45 -24.32 -6.88 -3.27
CA SER A 45 -23.22 -7.38 -4.11
C SER A 45 -22.10 -6.34 -4.30
N ARG A 46 -22.47 -5.09 -4.63
CA ARG A 46 -21.51 -3.97 -4.69
C ARG A 46 -20.82 -3.75 -3.36
N LEU A 47 -21.59 -3.70 -2.27
CA LEU A 47 -21.03 -3.49 -0.93
C LEU A 47 -20.12 -4.64 -0.49
N ALA A 48 -20.48 -5.89 -0.81
CA ALA A 48 -19.62 -7.04 -0.52
C ALA A 48 -18.31 -6.97 -1.31
N THR A 49 -18.36 -6.48 -2.55
CA THR A 49 -17.20 -6.29 -3.42
C THR A 49 -16.33 -5.14 -2.91
N ASP A 50 -16.91 -3.98 -2.61
CA ASP A 50 -16.22 -2.81 -2.06
C ASP A 50 -15.64 -3.06 -0.67
N SER A 51 -16.37 -3.75 0.20
CA SER A 51 -15.84 -4.13 1.51
C SER A 51 -14.67 -5.10 1.37
N ALA A 52 -14.73 -6.03 0.42
CA ALA A 52 -13.64 -6.98 0.17
C ALA A 52 -12.40 -6.29 -0.42
N THR A 53 -12.57 -5.35 -1.36
CA THR A 53 -11.45 -4.59 -1.93
C THR A 53 -10.85 -3.60 -0.93
N LEU A 54 -11.68 -2.83 -0.21
CA LEU A 54 -11.22 -1.94 0.86
C LEU A 54 -10.46 -2.71 1.93
N GLN A 55 -10.94 -3.89 2.27
CA GLN A 55 -10.26 -4.73 3.23
C GLN A 55 -8.99 -5.35 2.69
N ALA A 56 -8.96 -5.81 1.44
CA ALA A 56 -7.74 -6.32 0.84
C ALA A 56 -6.67 -5.23 0.82
N MET A 57 -7.02 -4.01 0.39
CA MET A 57 -6.14 -2.84 0.39
C MET A 57 -5.70 -2.46 1.80
N THR A 58 -6.63 -2.37 2.75
CA THR A 58 -6.33 -2.02 4.14
C THR A 58 -5.47 -3.08 4.82
N SER A 59 -5.75 -4.36 4.57
CA SER A 59 -5.01 -5.48 5.16
C SER A 59 -3.61 -5.56 4.59
N ASP A 60 -3.44 -5.36 3.28
CA ASP A 60 -2.12 -5.38 2.64
C ASP A 60 -1.26 -4.18 3.09
N THR A 61 -1.86 -2.99 3.17
CA THR A 61 -1.18 -1.79 3.66
C THR A 61 -0.81 -1.91 5.14
N LEU A 62 -1.72 -2.44 5.98
CA LEU A 62 -1.45 -2.70 7.40
C LEU A 62 -0.36 -3.77 7.57
N ASN A 63 -0.39 -4.82 6.75
CA ASN A 63 0.62 -5.88 6.77
C ASN A 63 2.00 -5.32 6.37
N GLN A 64 2.09 -4.57 5.27
CA GLN A 64 3.34 -3.91 4.88
C GLN A 64 3.83 -2.93 5.94
N GLY A 65 2.94 -2.13 6.53
CA GLY A 65 3.29 -1.23 7.63
C GLY A 65 3.87 -1.97 8.82
N LEU A 66 3.21 -3.04 9.28
CA LEU A 66 3.68 -3.87 10.39
C LEU A 66 5.01 -4.57 10.11
N VAL A 67 5.16 -5.12 8.91
CA VAL A 67 6.41 -5.76 8.49
C VAL A 67 7.55 -4.74 8.44
N ASN A 68 7.30 -3.55 7.90
CA ASN A 68 8.29 -2.47 7.84
C ASN A 68 8.68 -1.98 9.25
N LEU A 69 7.71 -1.76 10.14
CA LEU A 69 7.97 -1.36 11.53
C LEU A 69 8.75 -2.44 12.29
N THR A 70 8.40 -3.70 12.10
CA THR A 70 9.08 -4.83 12.74
C THR A 70 10.50 -4.98 12.20
N THR A 71 10.69 -4.84 10.88
CA THR A 71 11.99 -4.91 10.23
C THR A 71 12.88 -3.75 10.68
N LEU A 72 12.33 -2.54 10.79
CA LEU A 72 13.05 -1.39 11.35
C LEU A 72 13.42 -1.65 12.82
N GLY A 73 12.49 -2.12 13.65
CA GLY A 73 12.74 -2.39 15.06
C GLY A 73 13.82 -3.46 15.27
N ILE A 74 13.75 -4.57 14.54
CA ILE A 74 14.76 -5.63 14.58
C ILE A 74 16.10 -5.13 14.03
N GLY A 75 16.08 -4.40 12.92
CA GLY A 75 17.27 -3.82 12.30
C GLY A 75 17.98 -2.85 13.24
N PHE A 76 17.23 -1.95 13.89
CA PHE A 76 17.77 -1.05 14.92
C PHE A 76 18.26 -1.83 16.14
N GLY A 77 17.51 -2.82 16.62
CA GLY A 77 17.90 -3.66 17.75
C GLY A 77 19.23 -4.38 17.50
N ILE A 78 19.40 -4.99 16.33
CA ILE A 78 20.65 -5.64 15.92
C ILE A 78 21.77 -4.60 15.75
N ALA A 79 21.47 -3.44 15.15
CA ALA A 79 22.44 -2.37 14.93
C ALA A 79 22.99 -1.77 16.25
N PHE A 80 22.12 -1.62 17.26
CA PHE A 80 22.52 -1.19 18.60
C PHE A 80 23.22 -2.29 19.39
N TYR A 81 22.80 -3.56 19.24
CA TYR A 81 23.37 -4.69 19.96
C TYR A 81 24.77 -5.08 19.46
N TYR A 82 25.04 -4.99 18.15
CA TYR A 82 26.28 -5.53 17.60
C TYR A 82 27.53 -4.68 17.86
N SER A 83 27.45 -3.35 17.81
CA SER A 83 28.44 -2.39 18.34
C SER A 83 28.12 -0.97 17.85
N TRP A 84 28.22 0.02 18.73
CA TRP A 84 28.14 1.45 18.37
C TRP A 84 29.15 1.86 17.28
N GLU A 85 30.23 1.08 17.14
CA GLU A 85 31.30 1.26 16.16
C GLU A 85 30.87 0.88 14.74
N MET A 86 30.13 -0.23 14.58
CA MET A 86 29.59 -0.66 13.29
C MET A 86 28.47 0.27 12.81
N THR A 87 27.71 0.86 13.75
CA THR A 87 26.69 1.87 13.44
C THR A 87 27.31 3.17 12.97
N LEU A 88 28.43 3.63 13.53
CA LEU A 88 29.19 4.78 13.01
C LEU A 88 29.69 4.55 11.58
N VAL A 89 30.22 3.35 11.28
CA VAL A 89 30.67 2.99 9.92
C VAL A 89 29.49 2.98 8.94
N LEU A 90 28.35 2.41 9.33
CA LEU A 90 27.13 2.45 8.52
C LEU A 90 26.62 3.89 8.31
N LEU A 91 26.63 4.70 9.37
CA LEU A 91 26.20 6.11 9.32
C LEU A 91 27.12 6.95 8.43
N ALA A 92 28.41 6.64 8.39
CA ALA A 92 29.37 7.29 7.49
C ALA A 92 29.20 6.83 6.02
N THR A 93 28.84 5.56 5.81
CA THR A 93 28.65 5.00 4.46
C THR A 93 27.28 5.33 3.87
N SER A 94 26.25 5.53 4.71
CA SER A 94 24.89 5.89 4.33
C SER A 94 24.79 7.16 3.44
N PRO A 95 25.39 8.32 3.79
CA PRO A 95 25.34 9.49 2.94
C PRO A 95 26.05 9.29 1.59
N ILE A 96 27.11 8.47 1.56
CA ILE A 96 27.84 8.16 0.32
C ILE A 96 26.94 7.37 -0.64
N LEU A 97 26.21 6.38 -0.12
CA LEU A 97 25.27 5.58 -0.91
C LEU A 97 24.10 6.43 -1.41
N ILE A 98 23.49 7.24 -0.53
CA ILE A 98 22.39 8.14 -0.90
C ILE A 98 22.84 9.12 -1.98
N PHE A 99 24.02 9.71 -1.84
CA PHE A 99 24.56 10.65 -2.81
C PHE A 99 24.81 9.99 -4.18
N THR A 100 25.39 8.79 -4.18
CA THR A 100 25.65 8.02 -5.40
C THR A 100 24.34 7.63 -6.09
N SER A 101 23.36 7.14 -5.34
CA SER A 101 22.03 6.80 -5.86
C SER A 101 21.28 8.03 -6.37
N TYR A 102 21.40 9.19 -5.70
CA TYR A 102 20.78 10.44 -6.14
C TYR A 102 21.35 10.92 -7.48
N ILE A 103 22.68 10.87 -7.63
CA ILE A 103 23.35 11.21 -8.90
C ILE A 103 22.90 10.24 -10.01
N GLN A 104 22.89 8.93 -9.73
CA GLN A 104 22.44 7.94 -10.71
C GLN A 104 20.97 8.14 -11.11
N ALA A 105 20.09 8.47 -10.16
CA ALA A 105 18.69 8.76 -10.43
C ALA A 105 18.53 10.01 -11.30
N GLN A 106 19.27 11.08 -11.01
CA GLN A 106 19.27 12.28 -11.85
C GLN A 106 19.80 12.00 -13.27
N MET A 107 20.88 11.23 -13.40
CA MET A 107 21.42 10.85 -14.71
C MET A 107 20.43 10.01 -15.51
N MET A 108 19.72 9.08 -14.87
CA MET A 108 18.72 8.26 -15.52
C MET A 108 17.50 9.08 -15.95
N SER A 109 16.96 9.95 -15.06
CA SER A 109 15.88 10.88 -15.41
C SER A 109 16.29 11.87 -16.51
N GLY A 110 17.52 12.37 -16.49
CA GLY A 110 18.07 13.24 -17.54
C GLY A 110 18.16 12.53 -18.90
N THR A 111 18.53 11.25 -18.89
CA THR A 111 18.64 10.44 -20.12
C THR A 111 17.26 10.06 -20.67
N ILE A 112 16.28 9.75 -19.81
CA ILE A 112 14.90 9.45 -20.25
C ILE A 112 14.24 10.70 -20.84
N ASN A 113 14.42 11.87 -20.23
CA ASN A 113 13.87 13.12 -20.76
C ASN A 113 14.51 13.53 -22.09
N ASN A 114 15.82 13.33 -22.27
CA ASN A 114 16.50 13.61 -23.54
C ASN A 114 16.06 12.66 -24.67
N ARG A 115 15.83 11.38 -24.38
CA ARG A 115 15.32 10.42 -25.39
C ARG A 115 13.92 10.78 -25.86
N LYS A 116 13.01 11.10 -24.92
CA LYS A 116 11.63 11.51 -25.25
C LYS A 116 11.57 12.76 -26.14
N ASN A 117 12.49 13.71 -25.96
CA ASN A 117 12.52 14.94 -26.74
C ASN A 117 13.04 14.70 -28.18
N ASN A 118 14.09 13.87 -28.33
CA ASN A 118 14.64 13.53 -29.64
C ASN A 118 13.69 12.69 -30.49
N ASP A 119 12.96 11.75 -29.87
CA ASP A 119 11.92 10.96 -30.56
C ASP A 119 10.74 11.82 -31.02
N ALA A 120 10.40 12.87 -30.26
CA ALA A 120 9.35 13.83 -30.62
C ALA A 120 9.78 14.75 -31.79
N ASP A 121 11.03 15.24 -31.77
CA ASP A 121 11.58 16.07 -32.86
C ASP A 121 11.74 15.28 -34.17
N THR A 122 12.06 13.99 -34.09
CA THR A 122 12.18 13.11 -35.26
C THR A 122 10.81 12.77 -35.88
N ALA A 123 9.73 12.79 -35.07
CA ALA A 123 8.36 12.57 -35.53
C ALA A 123 7.69 13.84 -36.08
N ALA A 124 8.11 15.03 -35.66
CA ALA A 124 7.59 16.32 -36.14
C ALA A 124 8.26 16.82 -37.43
N GLY A 125 9.43 16.27 -37.79
CA GLY A 125 10.19 16.62 -39.00
C GLY A 125 9.90 15.78 -40.24
N ARG A 126 8.86 14.94 -40.24
CA ARG A 126 8.41 14.15 -41.40
C ARG A 126 6.98 14.48 -41.81
#